data_AF-A0A0L7T0L5-F1
#
_entry.id   AF-A0A0L7T0L5-F1
#
_cell.length_a   1.000
_cell.length_b   1.000
_cell.length_c   1.000
_cell.angle_alpha   90.00
_cell.angle_beta   90.00
_cell.angle_gamma   90.00
#
_symmetry.space_group_name_H-M   'P 1'
#
loop_
_entity.id
_entity.type
_entity.pdbx_description
1 polymer ?
#
loop_
_entity_poly.entity_id
_entity_poly.type
_entity_poly.pdbx_seq_one_letter_code
_entity_poly.pdbx_strand_id
1 'polypeptide(L)'
;MRNGEKGFTLIELLVVMAIIATLMTLVAPRYFQQTERAKEVVLKHNLNTLRLSIDQFRRDNADSPTRLEDMVERGYLRQLPLDPITDKNNSWVTKQDEHGQIIDVHSGSEKKSLDGSAYASW
;
A
#
# COMPACT_ATOMS: atom_id res chain seq x y z
N MET A 1 46.85 9.13 45.53
CA MET A 1 46.86 7.98 44.62
C MET A 1 46.12 8.39 43.36
N ARG A 2 46.80 8.62 42.23
CA ARG A 2 46.14 8.93 40.95
C ARG A 2 45.73 7.60 40.33
N ASN A 3 44.43 7.28 40.38
CA ASN A 3 43.86 6.20 39.57
C ASN A 3 44.13 6.55 38.12
N GLY A 4 45.03 5.80 37.46
CA GLY A 4 45.23 5.91 36.03
C GLY A 4 43.92 5.57 35.32
N GLU A 5 43.37 6.55 34.60
CA GLU A 5 42.22 6.34 33.73
C GLU A 5 42.62 5.29 32.68
N LYS A 6 42.00 4.11 32.73
CA LYS A 6 42.25 3.04 31.77
C LYS A 6 41.66 3.48 30.41
N GLY A 7 42.53 3.67 29.42
CA GLY A 7 42.12 3.96 28.06
C GLY A 7 41.44 2.77 27.37
N PHE A 8 40.55 3.06 26.42
CA PHE A 8 39.86 2.08 25.59
C PHE A 8 40.86 1.34 24.68
N THR A 9 40.72 0.03 24.55
CA THR A 9 41.54 -0.77 23.63
C THR A 9 40.90 -0.85 22.23
N LEU A 10 41.73 -1.05 21.20
CA LEU A 10 41.26 -1.30 19.84
C LEU A 10 40.36 -2.54 19.75
N ILE A 11 40.67 -3.57 20.58
CA ILE A 11 39.90 -4.81 20.63
C ILE A 11 38.48 -4.53 21.16
N GLU A 12 38.33 -3.72 22.21
CA GLU A 12 37.00 -3.35 22.71
C GLU A 12 36.16 -2.64 21.66
N LEU A 13 36.76 -1.71 20.90
CA LEU A 13 36.04 -1.03 19.81
C LEU A 13 35.61 -2.01 18.71
N LEU A 14 36.47 -2.94 18.32
CA LEU A 14 36.15 -3.97 17.32
C LEU A 14 35.00 -4.88 17.76
N VAL A 15 35.00 -5.29 19.04
CA VAL A 15 33.92 -6.11 19.60
C VAL A 15 32.60 -5.34 19.61
N VAL A 16 32.60 -4.07 19.99
CA VAL A 16 31.40 -3.20 19.97
C VAL A 16 30.87 -3.06 18.55
N MET A 17 31.73 -2.78 17.56
CA MET A 17 31.31 -2.68 16.17
C MET A 17 30.73 -4.01 15.63
N ALA A 18 31.33 -5.13 16.00
CA ALA A 18 30.83 -6.46 15.61
C ALA A 18 29.43 -6.74 16.21
N ILE A 19 29.19 -6.37 17.47
CA ILE A 19 27.87 -6.49 18.11
C ILE A 19 26.86 -5.59 17.41
N ILE A 20 27.19 -4.31 17.15
CA ILE A 20 26.30 -3.36 16.46
C ILE A 20 25.94 -3.86 15.06
N ALA A 21 26.92 -4.33 14.27
CA ALA A 21 26.69 -4.89 12.94
C ALA A 21 25.76 -6.10 12.99
N THR A 22 25.94 -6.99 13.97
CA THR A 22 25.09 -8.18 14.17
C THR A 22 23.68 -7.80 14.58
N LEU A 23 23.50 -6.80 15.44
CA LEU A 23 22.16 -6.34 15.84
C LEU A 23 21.41 -5.69 14.68
N MET A 24 22.10 -4.94 13.81
CA MET A 24 21.49 -4.30 12.65
C MET A 24 20.87 -5.31 11.66
N THR A 25 21.48 -6.49 11.47
CA THR A 25 20.93 -7.52 10.57
C THR A 25 19.60 -8.10 11.07
N LEU A 26 19.38 -8.12 12.39
CA LEU A 26 18.16 -8.66 13.01
C LEU A 26 16.97 -7.69 12.99
N VAL A 27 17.22 -6.38 12.95
CA VAL A 27 16.16 -5.35 13.12
C VAL A 27 15.58 -4.89 11.78
N ALA A 28 16.42 -4.73 10.75
CA ALA A 28 16.00 -4.18 9.46
C ALA A 28 14.80 -4.89 8.76
N PRO A 29 14.72 -6.24 8.68
CA PRO A 29 13.68 -6.88 7.87
C PRO A 29 12.26 -6.75 8.43
N ARG A 30 12.10 -6.50 9.74
CA ARG A 30 10.77 -6.44 10.38
C ARG A 30 9.99 -5.18 10.04
N TYR A 31 10.68 -4.06 9.81
CA TYR A 31 10.02 -2.77 9.56
C TYR A 31 9.31 -2.70 8.19
N PHE A 32 9.94 -3.25 7.16
CA PHE A 32 9.40 -3.21 5.80
C PHE A 32 8.10 -4.01 5.64
N GLN A 33 8.00 -5.17 6.28
CA GLN A 33 6.80 -6.02 6.18
C GLN A 33 5.57 -5.36 6.81
N GLN A 34 5.72 -4.62 7.91
CA GLN A 34 4.59 -3.97 8.59
C GLN A 34 4.03 -2.81 7.76
N THR A 35 4.90 -2.04 7.12
CA THR A 35 4.50 -0.96 6.21
C THR A 35 3.72 -1.53 5.01
N GLU A 36 4.22 -2.59 4.38
CA GLU A 36 3.53 -3.21 3.25
C GLU A 36 2.17 -3.81 3.68
N ARG A 37 2.08 -4.50 4.82
CA ARG A 37 0.78 -4.97 5.37
C ARG A 37 -0.21 -3.83 5.55
N ALA A 38 0.22 -2.69 6.09
CA ALA A 38 -0.64 -1.53 6.27
C ALA A 38 -1.16 -1.00 4.93
N LYS A 39 -0.31 -0.93 3.90
CA LYS A 39 -0.72 -0.54 2.55
C LYS A 39 -1.73 -1.53 1.96
N GLU A 40 -1.54 -2.84 2.13
CA GLU A 40 -2.50 -3.85 1.65
C GLU A 40 -3.88 -3.71 2.31
N VAL A 41 -3.91 -3.44 3.61
CA VAL A 41 -5.17 -3.21 4.34
C VAL A 41 -5.90 -1.97 3.80
N VAL A 42 -5.16 -0.87 3.59
CA VAL A 42 -5.72 0.35 2.99
C VAL A 42 -6.17 0.10 1.55
N LEU A 43 -5.42 -0.66 0.75
CA LEU A 43 -5.79 -0.99 -0.62
C LEU A 43 -7.12 -1.75 -0.66
N LYS A 44 -7.25 -2.81 0.14
CA LYS A 44 -8.49 -3.60 0.22
C LYS A 44 -9.68 -2.74 0.67
N HIS A 45 -9.46 -1.84 1.63
CA HIS A 45 -10.48 -0.90 2.07
C HIS A 45 -10.91 0.07 0.96
N ASN A 46 -9.95 0.65 0.24
CA ASN A 46 -10.20 1.59 -0.86
C ASN A 46 -10.93 0.90 -2.02
N LEU A 47 -10.49 -0.31 -2.42
CA LEU A 47 -11.17 -1.12 -3.44
C LEU A 47 -12.61 -1.44 -3.06
N ASN A 48 -12.84 -1.89 -1.83
CA ASN A 48 -14.19 -2.16 -1.33
C ASN A 48 -15.07 -0.90 -1.33
N THR A 49 -14.53 0.24 -0.90
CA THR A 49 -15.24 1.52 -0.90
C THR A 49 -15.60 1.98 -2.31
N LEU A 50 -14.69 1.84 -3.28
CA LEU A 50 -14.93 2.14 -4.68
C LEU A 50 -16.03 1.25 -5.26
N ARG A 51 -15.94 -0.08 -5.07
CA ARG A 51 -16.94 -1.06 -5.53
C ARG A 51 -18.32 -0.76 -4.95
N LEU A 52 -18.42 -0.49 -3.66
CA LEU A 52 -19.68 -0.10 -3.02
C LEU A 52 -20.25 1.20 -3.59
N SER A 53 -19.40 2.16 -3.92
CA SER A 53 -19.80 3.42 -4.53
C SER A 53 -20.28 3.24 -5.97
N ILE A 54 -19.64 2.35 -6.75
CA ILE A 54 -20.08 1.94 -8.09
C ILE A 54 -21.45 1.26 -8.00
N ASP A 55 -21.63 0.34 -7.05
CA ASP A 55 -22.90 -0.32 -6.83
C ASP A 55 -24.00 0.66 -6.45
N GLN A 56 -23.68 1.67 -5.64
CA GLN A 56 -24.62 2.72 -5.28
C GLN A 56 -24.99 3.56 -6.50
N PHE A 57 -24.01 3.96 -7.31
CA PHE A 57 -24.26 4.69 -8.55
C PHE A 57 -25.23 3.94 -9.46
N ARG A 58 -24.99 2.63 -9.65
CA ARG A 58 -25.82 1.76 -10.49
C ARG A 58 -27.24 1.62 -9.95
N ARG A 59 -27.42 1.53 -8.63
CA ARG A 59 -28.75 1.49 -8.00
C ARG A 59 -29.54 2.77 -8.25
N ASP A 60 -28.87 3.91 -8.26
CA ASP A 60 -29.53 5.21 -8.39
C ASP A 60 -29.77 5.61 -9.85
N ASN A 61 -28.90 5.19 -10.78
CA ASN A 61 -28.90 5.69 -12.17
C ASN A 61 -29.30 4.64 -13.22
N ALA A 62 -29.74 3.45 -12.83
CA ALA A 62 -30.02 2.28 -13.68
C ALA A 62 -28.82 1.73 -14.49
N ASP A 63 -27.83 2.56 -14.77
CA ASP A 63 -26.57 2.25 -15.44
C ASP A 63 -25.37 2.45 -14.49
N SER A 64 -24.31 1.67 -14.72
CA SER A 64 -23.01 1.85 -14.05
C SER A 64 -22.21 2.98 -14.70
N PRO A 65 -21.26 3.62 -13.97
CA PRO A 65 -20.43 4.68 -14.52
C PRO A 65 -19.52 4.13 -15.63
N THR A 66 -19.25 4.92 -16.68
CA THR A 66 -18.29 4.57 -17.75
C THR A 66 -16.87 4.96 -17.34
N ARG A 67 -16.75 6.02 -16.53
CA ARG A 67 -15.48 6.54 -16.01
C ARG A 67 -15.56 6.76 -14.50
N LEU A 68 -14.44 6.58 -13.80
CA LEU A 68 -14.36 6.84 -12.36
C LEU A 68 -14.54 8.33 -12.04
N GLU A 69 -14.19 9.23 -12.97
CA GLU A 69 -14.38 10.67 -12.80
C GLU A 69 -15.87 11.05 -12.67
N ASP A 70 -16.76 10.34 -13.37
CA ASP A 70 -18.21 10.57 -13.31
C ASP A 70 -18.75 10.43 -11.87
N MET A 71 -18.12 9.57 -11.07
CA MET A 71 -18.49 9.37 -9.66
C MET A 71 -18.15 10.57 -8.79
N VAL A 72 -17.10 11.32 -9.14
CA VAL A 72 -16.72 12.55 -8.45
C VAL A 72 -17.66 13.68 -8.84
N GLU A 73 -17.93 13.82 -10.14
CA GLU A 73 -18.84 14.85 -10.66
C GLU A 73 -20.26 14.70 -10.12
N ARG A 74 -20.75 13.46 -9.98
CA ARG A 74 -22.08 13.17 -9.44
C ARG A 74 -22.13 13.10 -7.91
N GLY A 75 -21.02 13.33 -7.23
CA GLY A 75 -20.97 13.43 -5.77
C GLY A 75 -21.03 12.10 -5.01
N TYR A 76 -20.89 10.95 -5.68
CA TYR A 76 -20.74 9.64 -5.03
C TYR A 76 -19.39 9.54 -4.32
N LEU A 77 -18.37 10.18 -4.88
CA LEU A 77 -17.05 10.31 -4.29
C LEU A 77 -16.71 11.79 -4.15
N ARG A 78 -16.11 12.19 -3.02
CA ARG A 78 -15.53 13.54 -2.90
C ARG A 78 -14.29 13.72 -3.77
N GLN A 79 -13.52 12.65 -3.91
CA GLN A 79 -12.33 12.54 -4.74
C GLN A 79 -11.98 11.06 -4.91
N LEU A 80 -11.18 10.74 -5.93
CA LEU A 80 -10.64 9.39 -6.07
C LEU A 80 -9.63 9.10 -4.94
N PRO A 81 -9.75 7.94 -4.27
CA PRO A 81 -8.80 7.56 -3.24
C PRO A 81 -7.42 7.28 -3.84
N LEU A 82 -6.40 7.43 -3.01
CA LEU A 82 -5.03 7.07 -3.34
C LEU A 82 -4.87 5.54 -3.35
N ASP A 83 -4.22 4.99 -4.36
CA ASP A 83 -3.73 3.62 -4.35
C ASP A 83 -2.42 3.59 -3.52
N PRO A 84 -2.40 2.95 -2.34
CA PRO A 84 -1.25 2.98 -1.43
C PRO A 84 -0.05 2.17 -1.94
N ILE A 85 -0.20 1.37 -3.00
CA ILE A 85 0.89 0.57 -3.59
C ILE A 85 1.62 1.34 -4.70
N THR A 86 0.88 2.10 -5.50
CA THR A 86 1.42 2.94 -6.59
C THR A 86 1.69 4.38 -6.15
N ASP A 87 1.12 4.79 -5.02
CA ASP A 87 1.13 6.15 -4.47
C ASP A 87 0.48 7.18 -5.43
N LYS A 88 -0.54 6.74 -6.19
CA LYS A 88 -1.26 7.55 -7.19
C LYS A 88 -2.76 7.37 -7.04
N ASN A 89 -3.54 8.42 -7.34
CA ASN A 89 -5.00 8.37 -7.30
C ASN A 89 -5.65 8.02 -8.66
N ASN A 90 -4.84 7.93 -9.72
CA ASN A 90 -5.26 7.68 -11.09
C ASN A 90 -4.70 6.35 -11.66
N SER A 91 -4.19 5.48 -10.79
CA SER A 91 -3.68 4.16 -11.20
C SER A 91 -4.75 3.06 -11.19
N TRP A 92 -5.99 3.38 -10.88
CA TRP A 92 -7.07 2.41 -10.82
C TRP A 92 -7.38 1.86 -12.22
N VAL A 93 -7.42 0.53 -12.35
CA VAL A 93 -7.76 -0.15 -13.59
C VAL A 93 -9.20 -0.64 -13.50
N THR A 94 -10.04 -0.17 -14.41
CA THR A 94 -11.46 -0.55 -14.45
C THR A 94 -11.69 -1.69 -15.41
N LYS A 95 -12.48 -2.68 -14.98
CA LYS A 95 -13.03 -3.71 -15.86
C LYS A 95 -14.41 -3.26 -16.31
N GLN A 96 -14.63 -3.22 -17.62
CA GLN A 96 -15.91 -2.83 -18.22
C GLN A 96 -16.64 -4.06 -18.78
N ASP A 97 -17.97 -3.97 -18.87
CA ASP A 97 -18.81 -4.94 -19.59
C ASP A 97 -18.91 -4.62 -21.09
N GLU A 98 -19.72 -5.41 -21.81
CA GLU A 98 -19.97 -5.24 -23.26
C GLU A 98 -20.61 -3.88 -23.61
N HIS A 99 -21.26 -3.23 -22.65
CA HIS A 99 -21.90 -1.92 -22.80
C HIS A 99 -20.98 -0.77 -22.37
N GLY A 100 -19.73 -1.05 -22.00
CA GLY A 100 -18.76 -0.06 -21.54
C GLY A 100 -18.97 0.40 -20.10
N GLN A 101 -19.83 -0.26 -19.33
CA GLN A 101 -20.10 0.07 -17.94
C GLN A 101 -19.06 -0.56 -17.01
N ILE A 102 -18.58 0.19 -16.02
CA ILE A 102 -17.62 -0.34 -15.04
C ILE A 102 -18.34 -1.37 -14.16
N ILE A 103 -17.81 -2.59 -14.18
CA ILE A 103 -18.26 -3.71 -13.34
C ILE A 103 -17.34 -3.95 -12.15
N ASP A 104 -16.05 -3.60 -12.28
CA ASP A 104 -15.06 -3.84 -11.25
C ASP A 104 -13.88 -2.87 -11.38
N VAL A 105 -13.12 -2.70 -10.30
CA VAL A 105 -11.94 -1.84 -10.21
C VAL A 105 -10.83 -2.58 -9.46
N HIS A 106 -9.60 -2.44 -9.95
CA HIS A 106 -8.40 -3.09 -9.41
C HIS A 106 -7.27 -2.07 -9.27
N SER A 107 -6.25 -2.39 -8.48
CA SER A 107 -5.00 -1.62 -8.47
C SER A 107 -4.26 -1.78 -9.80
N GLY A 108 -3.70 -0.68 -10.31
CA GLY A 108 -2.78 -0.71 -11.46
C GLY A 108 -1.35 -1.09 -11.10
N SER A 109 -1.12 -1.63 -9.90
CA SER A 109 0.20 -2.11 -9.50
C SER A 109 0.55 -3.44 -10.17
N GLU A 110 1.76 -3.51 -10.74
CA GLU A 110 2.37 -4.76 -11.23
C GLU A 110 3.01 -5.59 -10.09
N LYS A 111 2.99 -5.08 -8.85
CA LYS A 111 3.57 -5.78 -7.71
C LYS A 111 2.68 -6.93 -7.23
N LYS A 112 3.29 -7.82 -6.47
CA LYS A 112 2.61 -8.89 -5.75
C LYS A 112 2.44 -8.54 -4.28
N SER A 113 1.37 -9.04 -3.70
CA SER A 113 1.11 -9.04 -2.28
C SER A 113 2.11 -9.92 -1.51
N LEU A 114 2.16 -9.70 -0.20
CA LEU A 114 2.81 -10.55 0.78
C LEU A 114 2.36 -12.02 0.72
N ASP A 115 1.15 -12.30 0.20
CA ASP A 115 0.65 -13.67 -0.01
C ASP A 115 1.02 -14.26 -1.39
N GLY A 116 1.66 -13.48 -2.26
CA GLY A 116 2.08 -13.88 -3.61
C GLY A 116 1.04 -13.64 -4.71
N SER A 117 -0.18 -13.24 -4.38
CA SER A 117 -1.20 -12.84 -5.35
C SER A 117 -0.86 -11.48 -5.98
N ALA A 118 -1.35 -11.22 -7.20
CA ALA A 118 -1.11 -9.93 -7.86
C ALA A 118 -2.10 -8.89 -7.35
N TYR A 119 -1.65 -7.66 -7.08
CA TYR A 119 -2.58 -6.59 -6.68
C TYR A 119 -3.62 -6.26 -7.77
N ALA A 120 -3.28 -6.49 -9.03
CA ALA A 120 -4.21 -6.36 -10.15
C ALA A 120 -5.32 -7.43 -10.18
N SER A 121 -5.23 -8.48 -9.34
CA SER A 121 -6.27 -9.52 -9.22
C SER A 121 -7.22 -9.31 -8.03
N TRP A 122 -7.02 -8.25 -7.25
CA TRP A 122 -7.78 -7.94 -6.04
C TRP A 122 -8.96 -7.02 -6.25
#